data_AF-A0A9Q0QEX8-F1
#
_entry.id   AF-A0A9Q0QEX8-F1
#
_cell.length_a   1.000
_cell.length_b   1.000
_cell.length_c   1.000
_cell.angle_alpha   90.00
_cell.angle_beta   90.00
_cell.angle_gamma   90.00
#
_symmetry.space_group_name_H-M   'P 1'
#
loop_
_entity.id
_entity.type
_entity.pdbx_description
1 polymer ?
#
loop_
_entity_poly.entity_id
_entity_poly.type
_entity_poly.pdbx_seq_one_letter_code
_entity_poly.pdbx_strand_id
1 'polypeptide(L)'
;MSLSSPLKINYHSPEEEIAFGPGCWLWDYLRRSGASGFLLPLSGGADSSSVAAIVGCMCQLVVKEIENGDEQVKADAIRIGNYTDGQFPTDSKEFAKRIFYTVFMGSENSSKDTKKRAKDLADEIGSWHLDVSIDGVVSALLTLFQTLTGKRPRYKVDGGSNIENLGLQNIQARIRMVLAFMLASLLPWVHNKPGFYLVLGSSNVDEGLRGYLTKYDCSSADINPIGSISKQDLRAFLRWAAVHLGYSSLEEIEAAPPTAELEPIRSNYSQLDEVDMGMTYEELSVYGRLRKIFRCGPVSMFKNLCYRWGSRSSPLEVADKVKHFFKYYSINRHKMTVMTPSYHAESYSPEDNRFDLRQFLYNARWPYQFSKIDELVKELDGEVAFGETSDQDRSRANGVGMGVVAAGSGDPKSGL
;
A
#
# COMPACT_ATOMS: atom_id res chain seq x y z
N MET A 1 -18.89 48.60 -4.49
CA MET A 1 -18.12 47.43 -4.00
C MET A 1 -16.82 47.38 -4.79
N SER A 2 -15.65 47.49 -4.14
CA SER A 2 -14.39 47.24 -4.84
C SER A 2 -14.25 45.74 -5.05
N LEU A 3 -13.96 45.31 -6.28
CA LEU A 3 -13.61 43.92 -6.57
C LEU A 3 -12.35 43.55 -5.78
N SER A 4 -12.34 42.37 -5.16
CA SER A 4 -11.15 41.83 -4.48
C SER A 4 -9.99 41.70 -5.46
N SER A 5 -8.76 41.92 -4.98
CA SER A 5 -7.55 41.72 -5.77
C SER A 5 -7.38 40.23 -6.15
N PRO A 6 -6.88 39.92 -7.36
CA PRO A 6 -6.53 38.55 -7.73
C PRO A 6 -5.53 37.93 -6.75
N LEU A 7 -5.74 36.65 -6.39
CA LEU A 7 -4.83 35.86 -5.55
C LEU A 7 -4.17 34.76 -6.38
N LYS A 8 -2.91 34.45 -6.08
CA LYS A 8 -2.21 33.30 -6.65
C LYS A 8 -2.68 32.03 -5.96
N ILE A 9 -3.07 31.02 -6.75
CA ILE A 9 -3.41 29.70 -6.22
C ILE A 9 -2.12 28.98 -5.85
N ASN A 10 -2.05 28.49 -4.61
CA ASN A 10 -0.98 27.62 -4.14
C ASN A 10 -1.51 26.19 -4.10
N TYR A 11 -0.81 25.27 -4.78
CA TYR A 11 -1.12 23.85 -4.77
C TYR A 11 -0.22 23.14 -3.78
N HIS A 12 -0.73 22.06 -3.21
CA HIS A 12 0.06 21.16 -2.38
C HIS A 12 0.97 20.28 -3.23
N SER A 13 2.11 19.88 -2.68
CA SER A 13 2.90 18.80 -3.29
C SER A 13 2.17 17.46 -3.12
N PRO A 14 2.48 16.42 -3.94
CA PRO A 14 1.89 15.10 -3.76
C PRO A 14 2.07 14.54 -2.34
N GLU A 15 3.22 14.78 -1.72
CA GLU A 15 3.51 14.32 -0.35
C GLU A 15 2.69 15.08 0.70
N GLU A 16 2.47 16.39 0.51
CA GLU A 16 1.55 17.17 1.34
C GLU A 16 0.10 16.67 1.19
N GLU A 17 -0.35 16.36 -0.03
CA GLU A 17 -1.69 15.79 -0.26
C GLU A 17 -1.86 14.44 0.45
N ILE A 18 -0.81 13.60 0.47
CA ILE A 18 -0.78 12.31 1.19
C ILE A 18 -0.77 12.53 2.71
N ALA A 19 -0.10 13.57 3.21
CA ALA A 19 -0.09 13.88 4.63
C ALA A 19 -1.47 14.38 5.10
N PHE A 20 -2.04 15.35 4.38
CA PHE A 20 -3.20 16.12 4.83
C PHE A 20 -4.53 15.43 4.50
N GLY A 21 -4.70 14.89 3.30
CA GLY A 21 -5.96 14.28 2.87
C GLY A 21 -6.35 13.08 3.74
N PRO A 22 -5.55 12.01 3.76
CA PRO A 22 -5.70 10.88 4.66
C PRO A 22 -5.72 11.27 6.15
N GLY A 23 -4.91 12.26 6.58
CA GLY A 23 -4.89 12.75 7.96
C GLY A 23 -6.24 13.32 8.40
N CYS A 24 -6.81 14.24 7.61
CA CYS A 24 -8.13 14.79 7.85
C CYS A 24 -9.24 13.73 7.75
N TRP A 25 -9.10 12.77 6.84
CA TRP A 25 -10.04 11.66 6.70
C TRP A 25 -10.09 10.77 7.95
N LEU A 26 -8.92 10.46 8.53
CA LEU A 26 -8.84 9.71 9.79
C LEU A 26 -9.45 10.51 10.95
N TRP A 27 -9.22 11.82 11.01
CA TRP A 27 -9.83 12.67 12.04
C TRP A 27 -11.36 12.61 12.00
N ASP A 28 -11.94 12.74 10.80
CA ASP A 28 -13.37 12.62 10.59
C ASP A 28 -13.92 11.23 10.96
N TYR A 29 -13.20 10.16 10.60
CA TYR A 29 -13.56 8.79 11.00
C TYR A 29 -13.55 8.62 12.52
N LEU A 30 -12.49 9.07 13.19
CA LEU A 30 -12.32 8.92 14.63
C LEU A 30 -13.42 9.66 15.39
N ARG A 31 -13.62 10.95 15.08
CA ARG A 31 -14.56 11.79 15.84
C ARG A 31 -16.02 11.40 15.63
N ARG A 32 -16.38 10.80 14.47
CA ARG A 32 -17.75 10.41 14.13
C ARG A 32 -18.11 8.96 14.44
N SER A 33 -17.14 8.05 14.50
CA SER A 33 -17.39 6.62 14.74
C SER A 33 -17.71 6.27 16.20
N GLY A 34 -17.35 7.15 17.14
CA GLY A 34 -17.41 6.86 18.57
C GLY A 34 -16.23 6.03 19.10
N ALA A 35 -15.24 5.73 18.26
CA ALA A 35 -13.99 5.12 18.68
C ALA A 35 -13.20 6.07 19.60
N SER A 36 -12.38 5.48 20.49
CA SER A 36 -11.52 6.21 21.44
C SER A 36 -10.05 6.24 21.02
N GLY A 37 -9.75 5.76 19.81
CA GLY A 37 -8.41 5.77 19.25
C GLY A 37 -8.25 4.84 18.05
N PHE A 38 -6.99 4.64 17.67
CA PHE A 38 -6.54 3.76 16.60
C PHE A 38 -5.58 2.71 17.14
N LEU A 39 -5.62 1.52 16.54
CA LEU A 39 -4.61 0.49 16.72
C LEU A 39 -3.97 0.14 15.38
N LEU A 40 -2.63 0.22 15.30
CA LEU A 40 -1.86 -0.11 14.12
C LEU A 40 -0.86 -1.25 14.40
N PRO A 41 -0.96 -2.38 13.67
CA PRO A 41 0.14 -3.33 13.50
C PRO A 41 1.34 -2.64 12.83
N LEU A 42 2.34 -2.23 13.62
CA LEU A 42 3.50 -1.48 13.14
C LEU A 42 4.66 -2.44 12.89
N SER A 43 5.00 -2.66 11.62
CA SER A 43 6.00 -3.67 11.21
C SER A 43 7.44 -3.13 11.13
N GLY A 44 7.63 -1.81 11.11
CA GLY A 44 8.93 -1.18 10.81
C GLY A 44 9.29 -1.19 9.31
N GLY A 45 8.36 -1.61 8.45
CA GLY A 45 8.41 -1.46 6.99
C GLY A 45 7.66 -0.22 6.51
N ALA A 46 7.95 0.17 5.26
CA ALA A 46 7.49 1.42 4.64
C ALA A 46 6.00 1.70 4.85
N ASP A 47 5.13 0.75 4.52
CA ASP A 47 3.68 1.00 4.46
C ASP A 47 3.06 1.27 5.83
N SER A 48 3.35 0.43 6.83
CA SER A 48 2.86 0.66 8.20
C SER A 48 3.45 1.94 8.78
N SER A 49 4.68 2.30 8.41
CA SER A 49 5.30 3.55 8.85
C SER A 49 4.67 4.78 8.18
N SER A 50 4.22 4.67 6.93
CA SER A 50 3.43 5.72 6.28
C SER A 50 2.09 5.93 6.98
N VAL A 51 1.38 4.86 7.36
CA VAL A 51 0.14 4.97 8.15
C VAL A 51 0.41 5.67 9.48
N ALA A 52 1.48 5.27 10.19
CA ALA A 52 1.85 5.90 11.46
C ALA A 52 2.16 7.40 11.28
N ALA A 53 2.93 7.78 10.26
CA ALA A 53 3.25 9.16 9.96
C ALA A 53 2.00 10.00 9.63
N ILE A 54 1.01 9.43 8.92
CA ILE A 54 -0.29 10.07 8.66
C ILE A 54 -1.07 10.31 9.96
N VAL A 55 -1.12 9.34 10.88
CA VAL A 55 -1.75 9.53 12.20
C VAL A 55 -1.01 10.60 13.02
N GLY A 56 0.32 10.61 12.96
CA GLY A 56 1.14 11.66 13.58
C GLY A 56 0.84 13.05 12.99
N CYS A 57 0.75 13.16 11.66
CA CYS A 57 0.36 14.39 10.97
C CYS A 57 -1.04 14.86 11.39
N MET A 58 -2.01 13.94 11.47
CA MET A 58 -3.36 14.24 11.98
C MET A 58 -3.28 14.85 13.39
N CYS A 59 -2.47 14.30 14.29
CA CYS A 59 -2.31 14.84 15.65
C CYS A 59 -1.69 16.26 15.64
N GLN A 60 -0.70 16.51 14.77
CA GLN A 60 -0.10 17.83 14.59
C GLN A 60 -1.13 18.85 14.06
N LEU A 61 -1.95 18.46 13.09
CA LEU A 61 -3.03 19.30 12.55
C LEU A 61 -4.09 19.63 13.62
N VAL A 62 -4.49 18.65 14.42
CA VAL A 62 -5.47 18.86 15.51
C VAL A 62 -4.96 19.89 16.52
N VAL A 63 -3.72 19.75 16.99
CA VAL A 63 -3.12 20.72 17.93
C VAL A 63 -3.02 22.10 17.30
N LYS A 64 -2.58 22.20 16.05
CA LYS A 64 -2.50 23.47 15.32
C LYS A 64 -3.86 24.17 15.20
N GLU A 65 -4.93 23.44 14.90
CA GLU A 65 -6.26 24.08 14.79
C GLU A 65 -6.84 24.48 16.14
N ILE A 66 -6.49 23.78 17.22
CA ILE A 66 -6.80 24.25 18.59
C ILE A 66 -6.09 25.56 18.89
N GLU A 67 -4.82 25.71 18.50
CA GLU A 67 -4.07 26.96 18.63
C GLU A 67 -4.67 28.09 17.79
N ASN A 68 -5.22 27.77 16.61
CA ASN A 68 -5.94 28.72 15.75
C ASN A 68 -7.33 29.11 16.30
N GLY A 69 -7.80 28.48 17.37
CA GLY A 69 -9.08 28.78 18.01
C GLY A 69 -10.29 28.01 17.47
N ASP A 70 -10.08 26.85 16.84
CA ASP A 70 -11.17 25.97 16.43
C ASP A 70 -11.78 25.25 17.66
N GLU A 71 -12.90 25.78 18.15
CA GLU A 71 -13.62 25.25 19.30
C GLU A 71 -14.22 23.86 19.06
N GLN A 72 -14.56 23.51 17.80
CA GLN A 72 -15.09 22.19 17.49
C GLN A 72 -13.99 21.13 17.57
N VAL A 73 -12.84 21.38 16.94
CA VAL A 73 -11.68 20.50 17.00
C VAL A 73 -11.23 20.31 18.45
N LYS A 74 -11.18 21.40 19.23
CA LYS A 74 -10.86 21.35 20.65
C LYS A 74 -11.82 20.46 21.45
N ALA A 75 -13.13 20.65 21.28
CA ALA A 75 -14.14 19.85 21.98
C ALA A 75 -14.05 18.35 21.62
N ASP A 76 -13.86 18.03 20.33
CA ASP A 76 -13.68 16.66 19.87
C ASP A 76 -12.37 16.04 20.41
N ALA A 77 -11.26 16.79 20.43
CA ALA A 77 -9.98 16.33 20.94
C ALA A 77 -9.99 16.09 22.46
N ILE A 78 -10.65 16.96 23.23
CA ILE A 78 -10.87 16.78 24.68
C ILE A 78 -11.62 15.47 24.93
N ARG A 79 -12.72 15.25 24.20
CA ARG A 79 -13.56 14.05 24.33
C ARG A 79 -12.80 12.78 23.98
N ILE A 80 -12.15 12.73 22.81
CA ILE A 80 -11.50 11.52 22.29
C ILE A 80 -10.23 11.20 23.10
N GLY A 81 -9.43 12.22 23.45
CA GLY A 81 -8.26 12.07 24.30
C GLY A 81 -8.57 11.83 25.78
N ASN A 82 -9.84 11.89 26.17
CA ASN A 82 -10.32 11.75 27.55
C ASN A 82 -9.57 12.71 28.52
N TYR A 83 -9.51 13.99 28.15
CA TYR A 83 -8.93 15.03 29.00
C TYR A 83 -9.90 15.42 30.11
N THR A 84 -9.37 15.64 31.32
CA THR A 84 -10.14 16.04 32.51
C THR A 84 -9.67 17.41 33.02
N ASP A 85 -10.40 17.98 33.98
CA ASP A 85 -9.95 19.17 34.74
C ASP A 85 -9.63 20.40 33.86
N GLY A 86 -10.37 20.57 32.75
CA GLY A 86 -10.19 21.68 31.81
C GLY A 86 -8.94 21.58 30.93
N GLN A 87 -8.23 20.44 30.96
CA GLN A 87 -7.10 20.18 30.08
C GLN A 87 -7.54 19.97 28.63
N PHE A 88 -6.65 20.26 27.70
CA PHE A 88 -6.81 20.02 26.27
C PHE A 88 -5.44 19.79 25.63
N PRO A 89 -5.36 19.17 24.44
CA PRO A 89 -4.08 18.87 23.82
C PRO A 89 -3.35 20.16 23.39
N THR A 90 -2.09 20.27 23.80
CA THR A 90 -1.15 21.33 23.37
C THR A 90 0.14 20.77 22.76
N ASP A 91 0.31 19.44 22.80
CA ASP A 91 1.47 18.74 22.24
C ASP A 91 0.95 17.53 21.46
N SER A 92 1.42 17.41 20.21
CA SER A 92 0.93 16.38 19.29
C SER A 92 1.35 14.97 19.72
N LYS A 93 2.50 14.79 20.38
CA LYS A 93 2.95 13.50 20.89
C LYS A 93 2.14 13.05 22.10
N GLU A 94 1.82 13.99 22.99
CA GLU A 94 0.96 13.74 24.15
C GLU A 94 -0.45 13.35 23.69
N PHE A 95 -0.99 14.04 22.69
CA PHE A 95 -2.26 13.66 22.09
C PHE A 95 -2.20 12.28 21.43
N ALA A 96 -1.17 12.03 20.60
CA ALA A 96 -0.95 10.73 19.96
C ALA A 96 -0.85 9.60 21.00
N LYS A 97 -0.19 9.81 22.14
CA LYS A 97 -0.09 8.83 23.22
C LYS A 97 -1.44 8.40 23.78
N ARG A 98 -2.45 9.27 23.71
CA ARG A 98 -3.79 8.99 24.21
C ARG A 98 -4.66 8.26 23.21
N ILE A 99 -4.45 8.47 21.91
CA ILE A 99 -5.38 8.02 20.87
C ILE A 99 -4.76 7.04 19.88
N PHE A 100 -3.45 6.85 19.89
CA PHE A 100 -2.75 6.03 18.90
C PHE A 100 -1.91 4.94 19.57
N TYR A 101 -2.30 3.71 19.30
CA TYR A 101 -1.71 2.51 19.85
C TYR A 101 -1.02 1.74 18.72
N THR A 102 0.25 1.41 18.90
CA THR A 102 1.03 0.66 17.92
C THR A 102 1.50 -0.65 18.53
N VAL A 103 1.55 -1.71 17.72
CA VAL A 103 2.05 -3.01 18.17
C VAL A 103 2.97 -3.64 17.13
N PHE A 104 4.21 -3.90 17.52
CA PHE A 104 5.13 -4.75 16.78
C PHE A 104 4.89 -6.21 17.18
N MET A 105 4.54 -7.05 16.21
CA MET A 105 4.23 -8.47 16.42
C MET A 105 5.32 -9.35 15.79
N GLY A 106 6.45 -9.43 16.49
CA GLY A 106 7.63 -10.16 16.06
C GLY A 106 7.45 -11.68 16.13
N SER A 107 8.26 -12.38 15.34
CA SER A 107 8.47 -13.84 15.42
C SER A 107 9.96 -14.14 15.60
N GLU A 108 10.32 -15.40 15.76
CA GLU A 108 11.72 -15.86 15.75
C GLU A 108 12.50 -15.44 14.49
N ASN A 109 11.78 -15.14 13.40
CA ASN A 109 12.35 -14.72 12.12
C ASN A 109 12.53 -13.20 11.99
N SER A 110 11.98 -12.42 12.93
CA SER A 110 11.99 -10.97 12.86
C SER A 110 13.36 -10.39 13.25
N SER A 111 13.87 -9.46 12.45
CA SER A 111 15.17 -8.84 12.71
C SER A 111 15.11 -7.84 13.87
N LYS A 112 16.26 -7.58 14.49
CA LYS A 112 16.38 -6.52 15.50
C LYS A 112 16.18 -5.13 14.88
N ASP A 113 16.49 -4.98 13.59
CA ASP A 113 16.42 -3.71 12.89
C ASP A 113 14.97 -3.32 12.59
N THR A 114 14.12 -4.24 12.09
CA THR A 114 12.68 -3.97 11.90
C THR A 114 12.00 -3.56 13.20
N LYS A 115 12.29 -4.31 14.27
CA LYS A 115 11.81 -4.01 15.62
C LYS A 115 12.25 -2.63 16.12
N LYS A 116 13.53 -2.30 15.95
CA LYS A 116 14.08 -0.99 16.34
C LYS A 116 13.40 0.14 15.58
N ARG A 117 13.30 0.03 14.25
CA ARG A 117 12.64 1.04 13.41
C ARG A 117 11.19 1.29 13.81
N ALA A 118 10.43 0.23 14.09
CA ALA A 118 9.05 0.35 14.58
C ALA A 118 8.99 1.12 15.91
N LYS A 119 9.88 0.79 16.84
CA LYS A 119 9.94 1.46 18.15
C LYS A 119 10.35 2.94 18.03
N ASP A 120 11.39 3.23 17.27
CA ASP A 120 11.92 4.60 17.14
C ASP A 120 10.86 5.53 16.53
N LEU A 121 10.17 5.08 15.47
CA LEU A 121 9.07 5.84 14.88
C LEU A 121 7.91 6.03 15.86
N ALA A 122 7.55 4.98 16.61
CA ALA A 122 6.50 5.07 17.61
C ALA A 122 6.83 6.09 18.70
N ASP A 123 8.09 6.16 19.14
CA ASP A 123 8.58 7.13 20.13
C ASP A 123 8.64 8.56 19.53
N GLU A 124 9.03 8.71 18.25
CA GLU A 124 9.03 9.98 17.54
C GLU A 124 7.62 10.57 17.41
N ILE A 125 6.62 9.76 17.06
CA ILE A 125 5.20 10.16 16.96
C ILE A 125 4.57 10.35 18.34
N GLY A 126 5.03 9.60 19.35
CA GLY A 126 4.45 9.59 20.71
C GLY A 126 3.37 8.54 20.92
N SER A 127 3.21 7.57 20.02
CA SER A 127 2.20 6.50 20.17
C SER A 127 2.47 5.61 21.38
N TRP A 128 1.42 4.97 21.93
CA TRP A 128 1.60 3.94 22.95
C TRP A 128 2.00 2.62 22.28
N HIS A 129 3.26 2.21 22.45
CA HIS A 129 3.87 1.11 21.70
C HIS A 129 3.97 -0.19 22.50
N LEU A 130 3.55 -1.28 21.87
CA LEU A 130 3.75 -2.64 22.34
C LEU A 130 4.71 -3.40 21.44
N ASP A 131 5.43 -4.33 22.05
CA ASP A 131 6.30 -5.28 21.39
C ASP A 131 5.99 -6.68 21.93
N VAL A 132 5.51 -7.55 21.05
CA VAL A 132 4.98 -8.87 21.41
C VAL A 132 5.54 -9.93 20.46
N SER A 133 6.02 -11.05 21.02
CA SER A 133 6.32 -12.25 20.23
C SER A 133 5.05 -13.08 20.03
N ILE A 134 4.81 -13.50 18.79
CA ILE A 134 3.69 -14.40 18.44
C ILE A 134 4.06 -15.88 18.48
N ASP A 135 5.33 -16.22 18.76
CA ASP A 135 5.87 -17.58 18.60
C ASP A 135 5.17 -18.60 19.47
N GLY A 136 4.76 -18.20 20.68
CA GLY A 136 3.98 -19.06 21.59
C GLY A 136 2.62 -19.44 21.01
N VAL A 137 1.92 -18.48 20.41
CA VAL A 137 0.59 -18.69 19.78
C VAL A 137 0.72 -19.52 18.51
N VAL A 138 1.72 -19.22 17.68
CA VAL A 138 2.04 -19.99 16.47
C VAL A 138 2.34 -21.45 16.86
N SER A 139 3.22 -21.66 17.84
CA SER A 139 3.61 -22.99 18.30
C SER A 139 2.43 -23.80 18.85
N ALA A 140 1.51 -23.14 19.56
CA ALA A 140 0.29 -23.79 20.05
C ALA A 140 -0.60 -24.29 18.89
N LEU A 141 -0.83 -23.48 17.86
CA LEU A 141 -1.61 -23.88 16.68
C LEU A 141 -0.92 -24.99 15.88
N LEU A 142 0.40 -24.92 15.71
CA LEU A 142 1.16 -25.98 15.02
C LEU A 142 1.15 -27.30 15.80
N THR A 143 1.22 -27.23 17.12
CA THR A 143 1.12 -28.40 18.00
C THR A 143 -0.28 -29.03 17.91
N LEU A 144 -1.34 -28.22 17.90
CA LEU A 144 -2.70 -28.69 17.68
C LEU A 144 -2.83 -29.38 16.30
N PHE A 145 -2.32 -28.76 15.23
CA PHE A 145 -2.34 -29.35 13.89
C PHE A 145 -1.60 -30.70 13.83
N GLN A 146 -0.44 -30.80 14.49
CA GLN A 146 0.32 -32.04 14.59
C GLN A 146 -0.46 -33.13 15.34
N THR A 147 -1.10 -32.78 16.45
CA THR A 147 -1.94 -33.72 17.22
C THR A 147 -3.12 -34.23 16.38
N LEU A 148 -3.74 -33.37 15.57
CA LEU A 148 -4.90 -33.72 14.75
C LEU A 148 -4.55 -34.55 13.50
N THR A 149 -3.38 -34.32 12.90
CA THR A 149 -3.05 -34.86 11.57
C THR A 149 -1.87 -35.83 11.55
N GLY A 150 -1.10 -35.90 12.64
CA GLY A 150 0.17 -36.62 12.72
C GLY A 150 1.32 -35.98 11.92
N LYS A 151 1.10 -34.81 11.29
CA LYS A 151 2.11 -34.11 10.47
C LYS A 151 2.43 -32.74 11.04
N ARG A 152 3.72 -32.37 11.02
CA ARG A 152 4.18 -31.02 11.36
C ARG A 152 4.74 -30.35 10.10
N PRO A 153 4.17 -29.21 9.65
CA PRO A 153 4.68 -28.51 8.48
C PRO A 153 6.08 -27.94 8.75
N ARG A 154 6.90 -27.85 7.70
CA ARG A 154 8.24 -27.26 7.75
C ARG A 154 8.39 -26.10 6.76
N TYR A 155 9.24 -25.14 7.08
CA TYR A 155 9.61 -24.11 6.10
C TYR A 155 10.38 -24.74 4.94
N LYS A 156 10.35 -24.07 3.78
CA LYS A 156 11.04 -24.52 2.57
C LYS A 156 12.55 -24.63 2.79
N VAL A 157 13.12 -23.67 3.52
CA VAL A 157 14.54 -23.67 3.92
C VAL A 157 14.93 -24.86 4.81
N ASP A 158 13.95 -25.52 5.43
CA ASP A 158 14.13 -26.71 6.28
C ASP A 158 13.60 -28.00 5.60
N GLY A 159 13.45 -27.97 4.28
CA GLY A 159 13.03 -29.12 3.47
C GLY A 159 11.52 -29.36 3.42
N GLY A 160 10.70 -28.37 3.75
CA GLY A 160 9.26 -28.38 3.52
C GLY A 160 8.88 -28.11 2.07
N SER A 161 7.67 -28.50 1.68
CA SER A 161 7.09 -28.15 0.38
C SER A 161 6.64 -26.68 0.30
N ASN A 162 6.39 -26.17 -0.92
CA ASN A 162 5.83 -24.82 -1.10
C ASN A 162 4.48 -24.64 -0.38
N ILE A 163 3.68 -25.72 -0.27
CA ILE A 163 2.38 -25.69 0.42
C ILE A 163 2.58 -25.50 1.92
N GLU A 164 3.53 -26.23 2.52
CA GLU A 164 3.87 -26.10 3.93
C GLU A 164 4.42 -24.71 4.23
N ASN A 165 5.35 -24.21 3.41
CA ASN A 165 5.96 -22.89 3.58
C ASN A 165 4.90 -21.79 3.57
N LEU A 166 4.05 -21.77 2.53
CA LEU A 166 2.98 -20.78 2.42
C LEU A 166 1.94 -20.94 3.55
N GLY A 167 1.67 -22.17 3.99
CA GLY A 167 0.81 -22.44 5.15
C GLY A 167 1.35 -21.81 6.45
N LEU A 168 2.65 -21.95 6.69
CA LEU A 168 3.35 -21.38 7.85
C LEU A 168 3.41 -19.84 7.81
N GLN A 169 3.67 -19.25 6.65
CA GLN A 169 3.62 -17.79 6.51
C GLN A 169 2.20 -17.25 6.75
N ASN A 170 1.20 -17.89 6.14
CA ASN A 170 -0.20 -17.49 6.28
C ASN A 170 -0.71 -17.57 7.72
N ILE A 171 -0.34 -18.60 8.50
CA ILE A 171 -0.84 -18.72 9.87
C ILE A 171 -0.27 -17.61 10.77
N GLN A 172 1.01 -17.28 10.61
CA GLN A 172 1.62 -16.15 11.31
C GLN A 172 0.91 -14.83 10.95
N ALA A 173 0.68 -14.59 9.66
CA ALA A 173 0.00 -13.39 9.19
C ALA A 173 -1.43 -13.25 9.78
N ARG A 174 -2.18 -14.35 9.87
CA ARG A 174 -3.54 -14.35 10.46
C ARG A 174 -3.56 -14.21 11.97
N ILE A 175 -2.60 -14.80 12.68
CA ILE A 175 -2.50 -14.63 14.15
C ILE A 175 -2.29 -13.16 14.50
N ARG A 176 -1.46 -12.44 13.72
CA ARG A 176 -1.26 -10.99 13.91
C ARG A 176 -2.56 -10.22 13.79
N MET A 177 -3.42 -10.56 12.83
CA MET A 177 -4.75 -9.95 12.70
C MET A 177 -5.61 -10.22 13.93
N VAL A 178 -5.69 -11.47 14.39
CA VAL A 178 -6.47 -11.84 15.57
C VAL A 178 -5.99 -11.07 16.80
N LEU A 179 -4.68 -10.97 16.99
CA LEU A 179 -4.09 -10.23 18.10
C LEU A 179 -4.38 -8.73 18.00
N ALA A 180 -4.29 -8.14 16.80
CA ALA A 180 -4.62 -6.74 16.57
C ALA A 180 -6.06 -6.41 16.99
N PHE A 181 -7.05 -7.17 16.52
CA PHE A 181 -8.45 -6.95 16.91
C PHE A 181 -8.71 -7.19 18.39
N MET A 182 -8.05 -8.18 18.98
CA MET A 182 -8.13 -8.41 20.43
C MET A 182 -7.63 -7.20 21.21
N LEU A 183 -6.46 -6.66 20.84
CA LEU A 183 -5.89 -5.47 21.47
C LEU A 183 -6.79 -4.23 21.24
N ALA A 184 -7.29 -4.03 20.03
CA ALA A 184 -8.16 -2.90 19.71
C ALA A 184 -9.47 -2.91 20.53
N SER A 185 -9.95 -4.10 20.88
CA SER A 185 -11.16 -4.28 21.69
C SER A 185 -10.89 -4.16 23.19
N LEU A 186 -9.72 -4.60 23.67
CA LEU A 186 -9.45 -4.78 25.11
C LEU A 186 -8.50 -3.74 25.71
N LEU A 187 -7.62 -3.10 24.93
CA LEU A 187 -6.74 -2.05 25.44
C LEU A 187 -7.50 -0.84 26.01
N PRO A 188 -8.62 -0.37 25.43
CA PRO A 188 -9.42 0.66 26.09
C PRO A 188 -9.82 0.24 27.52
N TRP A 189 -10.29 -1.00 27.70
CA TRP A 189 -10.61 -1.55 29.01
C TRP A 189 -9.39 -1.60 29.95
N VAL A 190 -8.23 -2.05 29.46
CA VAL A 190 -6.97 -2.05 30.24
C VAL A 190 -6.59 -0.63 30.71
N HIS A 191 -6.90 0.38 29.91
CA HIS A 191 -6.61 1.78 30.22
C HIS A 191 -7.75 2.53 30.91
N ASN A 192 -8.81 1.83 31.35
CA ASN A 192 -10.03 2.42 31.92
C ASN A 192 -10.64 3.50 31.00
N LYS A 193 -10.54 3.29 29.68
CA LYS A 193 -11.17 4.13 28.66
C LYS A 193 -12.41 3.43 28.11
N PRO A 194 -13.51 4.17 27.86
CA PRO A 194 -14.65 3.62 27.16
C PRO A 194 -14.34 3.40 25.67
N GLY A 195 -15.19 2.63 24.99
CA GLY A 195 -15.16 2.46 23.54
C GLY A 195 -14.18 1.38 23.06
N PHE A 196 -13.76 1.54 21.81
CA PHE A 196 -12.91 0.62 21.07
C PHE A 196 -11.90 1.42 20.24
N TYR A 197 -10.84 0.76 19.78
CA TYR A 197 -9.93 1.33 18.79
C TYR A 197 -10.28 0.83 17.39
N LEU A 198 -10.14 1.71 16.40
CA LEU A 198 -10.22 1.32 15.00
C LEU A 198 -8.89 0.69 14.59
N VAL A 199 -8.92 -0.54 14.08
CA VAL A 199 -7.75 -1.21 13.51
C VAL A 199 -7.44 -0.56 12.17
N LEU A 200 -6.20 -0.10 12.02
CA LEU A 200 -5.69 0.49 10.78
C LEU A 200 -4.97 -0.56 9.94
N GLY A 201 -5.39 -0.69 8.68
CA GLY A 201 -4.70 -1.48 7.66
C GLY A 201 -3.57 -0.69 6.99
N SER A 202 -2.60 -1.41 6.41
CA SER A 202 -1.44 -0.80 5.76
C SER A 202 -1.09 -1.44 4.41
N SER A 203 -2.06 -2.01 3.69
CA SER A 203 -1.83 -2.48 2.32
C SER A 203 -1.86 -1.30 1.36
N ASN A 204 -0.97 -1.26 0.37
CA ASN A 204 -0.97 -0.23 -0.68
C ASN A 204 -1.76 -0.67 -1.92
N VAL A 205 -1.95 0.26 -2.86
CA VAL A 205 -2.79 0.04 -4.06
C VAL A 205 -2.19 -1.01 -5.01
N ASP A 206 -0.86 -1.08 -5.11
CA ASP A 206 -0.15 -1.98 -6.04
C ASP A 206 -0.23 -3.43 -5.56
N GLU A 207 -0.02 -3.67 -4.26
CA GLU A 207 -0.21 -4.97 -3.62
C GLU A 207 -1.66 -5.44 -3.70
N GLY A 208 -2.62 -4.52 -3.45
CA GLY A 208 -4.04 -4.80 -3.61
C GLY A 208 -4.40 -5.21 -5.04
N LEU A 209 -3.87 -4.50 -6.04
CA LEU A 209 -4.09 -4.80 -7.45
C LEU A 209 -3.55 -6.19 -7.82
N ARG A 210 -2.34 -6.50 -7.34
CA ARG A 210 -1.68 -7.79 -7.56
C ARG A 210 -2.28 -8.92 -6.72
N GLY A 211 -2.97 -8.58 -5.64
CA GLY A 211 -3.43 -9.46 -4.58
C GLY A 211 -2.28 -10.14 -3.82
N TYR A 212 -1.17 -9.42 -3.65
CA TYR A 212 0.01 -9.86 -2.90
C TYR A 212 -0.19 -9.57 -1.40
N LEU A 213 -1.03 -10.39 -0.78
CA LEU A 213 -1.39 -10.32 0.64
C LEU A 213 -1.97 -11.66 1.10
N THR A 214 -1.94 -11.96 2.40
CA THR A 214 -2.66 -13.12 2.93
C THR A 214 -4.10 -12.75 3.19
N LYS A 215 -5.04 -13.52 2.63
CA LYS A 215 -6.47 -13.28 2.90
C LYS A 215 -6.74 -13.43 4.41
N TYR A 216 -7.28 -12.38 5.02
CA TYR A 216 -7.55 -12.25 6.46
C TYR A 216 -6.31 -12.14 7.37
N ASP A 217 -5.20 -11.61 6.87
CA ASP A 217 -4.13 -11.07 7.73
C ASP A 217 -4.39 -9.60 8.10
N CYS A 218 -3.37 -8.87 8.58
CA CYS A 218 -3.47 -7.45 8.92
C CYS A 218 -3.78 -6.52 7.74
N SER A 219 -3.85 -7.01 6.50
CA SER A 219 -4.48 -6.32 5.38
C SER A 219 -5.98 -6.14 5.60
N SER A 220 -6.61 -7.02 6.39
CA SER A 220 -8.01 -6.95 6.84
C SER A 220 -8.08 -6.22 8.18
N ALA A 221 -8.64 -5.01 8.15
CA ALA A 221 -8.73 -4.06 9.25
C ALA A 221 -10.08 -3.32 9.15
N ASP A 222 -10.32 -2.32 10.01
CA ASP A 222 -11.56 -1.53 9.92
C ASP A 222 -11.49 -0.53 8.77
N ILE A 223 -10.37 0.19 8.66
CA ILE A 223 -10.10 1.20 7.63
C ILE A 223 -8.63 1.22 7.23
N ASN A 224 -8.33 1.64 6.00
CA ASN A 224 -6.96 1.74 5.48
C ASN A 224 -6.71 3.12 4.83
N PRO A 225 -5.90 4.01 5.45
CA PRO A 225 -5.66 5.35 4.92
C PRO A 225 -4.74 5.38 3.69
N ILE A 226 -4.01 4.30 3.39
CA ILE A 226 -3.05 4.22 2.28
C ILE A 226 -3.45 3.24 1.18
N GLY A 227 -4.60 2.57 1.31
CA GLY A 227 -5.04 1.50 0.39
C GLY A 227 -5.22 1.89 -1.07
N SER A 228 -5.24 3.20 -1.37
CA SER A 228 -5.31 3.73 -2.72
C SER A 228 -4.09 4.59 -3.09
N ILE A 229 -2.94 4.44 -2.41
CA ILE A 229 -1.71 5.19 -2.70
C ILE A 229 -0.66 4.22 -3.25
N SER A 230 0.11 4.65 -4.26
CA SER A 230 1.18 3.84 -4.88
C SER A 230 2.36 3.62 -3.95
N LYS A 231 3.06 2.50 -4.10
CA LYS A 231 4.28 2.23 -3.33
C LYS A 231 5.35 3.30 -3.56
N GLN A 232 5.42 3.85 -4.77
CA GLN A 232 6.39 4.90 -5.11
C GLN A 232 6.08 6.20 -4.38
N ASP A 233 4.81 6.60 -4.34
CA ASP A 233 4.39 7.82 -3.65
C ASP A 233 4.53 7.66 -2.13
N LEU A 234 4.29 6.47 -1.58
CA LEU A 234 4.55 6.19 -0.16
C LEU A 234 6.03 6.36 0.17
N ARG A 235 6.96 5.88 -0.67
CA ARG A 235 8.41 6.11 -0.47
C ARG A 235 8.78 7.58 -0.54
N ALA A 236 8.23 8.33 -1.49
CA ALA A 236 8.44 9.78 -1.57
C ALA A 236 7.91 10.50 -0.32
N PHE A 237 6.71 10.12 0.12
CA PHE A 237 6.09 10.62 1.34
C PHE A 237 6.94 10.34 2.59
N LEU A 238 7.53 9.15 2.74
CA LEU A 238 8.39 8.84 3.88
C LEU A 238 9.59 9.79 3.99
N ARG A 239 10.25 10.10 2.86
CA ARG A 239 11.35 11.07 2.82
C ARG A 239 10.89 12.47 3.19
N TRP A 240 9.73 12.88 2.66
CA TRP A 240 9.14 14.16 2.98
C TRP A 240 8.79 14.26 4.46
N ALA A 241 8.14 13.23 5.02
CA ALA A 241 7.70 13.16 6.41
C ALA A 241 8.88 13.15 7.40
N ALA A 242 9.99 12.51 7.03
CA ALA A 242 11.21 12.52 7.84
C ALA A 242 11.67 13.94 8.17
N VAL A 243 11.57 14.84 7.20
CA VAL A 243 11.99 16.24 7.33
C VAL A 243 10.87 17.14 7.84
N HIS A 244 9.69 17.08 7.22
CA HIS A 244 8.62 18.06 7.43
C HIS A 244 7.72 17.76 8.62
N LEU A 245 7.62 16.49 9.04
CA LEU A 245 6.89 16.09 10.25
C LEU A 245 7.81 15.86 11.45
N GLY A 246 9.14 15.86 11.25
CA GLY A 246 10.14 15.66 12.29
C GLY A 246 10.31 14.19 12.72
N TYR A 247 10.06 13.24 11.82
CA TYR A 247 10.14 11.80 12.07
C TYR A 247 11.37 11.17 11.42
N SER A 248 12.56 11.49 11.93
CA SER A 248 13.84 11.16 11.30
C SER A 248 14.06 9.66 11.04
N SER A 249 13.49 8.79 11.88
CA SER A 249 13.55 7.33 11.69
C SER A 249 12.97 6.86 10.35
N LEU A 250 12.11 7.65 9.70
CA LEU A 250 11.53 7.33 8.39
C LEU A 250 12.56 7.28 7.26
N GLU A 251 13.69 7.97 7.37
CA GLU A 251 14.78 7.88 6.39
C GLU A 251 15.41 6.48 6.37
N GLU A 252 15.69 5.92 7.56
CA GLU A 252 16.20 4.55 7.70
C GLU A 252 15.17 3.51 7.21
N ILE A 253 13.88 3.75 7.49
CA ILE A 253 12.78 2.88 7.04
C ILE A 253 12.65 2.88 5.52
N GLU A 254 12.76 4.03 4.86
CA GLU A 254 12.65 4.13 3.40
C GLU A 254 13.85 3.49 2.69
N ALA A 255 15.04 3.62 3.27
CA ALA A 255 16.27 3.03 2.73
C ALA A 255 16.34 1.50 2.90
N ALA A 256 15.58 0.94 3.85
CA ALA A 256 15.56 -0.48 4.12
C ALA A 256 14.97 -1.28 2.92
N PRO A 257 15.55 -2.44 2.58
CA PRO A 257 14.99 -3.27 1.51
C PRO A 257 13.60 -3.79 1.90
N PRO A 258 12.62 -3.79 0.97
CA PRO A 258 11.29 -4.32 1.24
C PRO A 258 11.36 -5.85 1.36
N THR A 259 11.17 -6.35 2.59
CA THR A 259 11.19 -7.78 2.90
C THR A 259 10.02 -8.20 3.79
N ALA A 260 9.52 -9.41 3.56
CA ALA A 260 8.60 -10.08 4.47
C ALA A 260 9.39 -11.05 5.38
N GLU A 261 9.55 -10.70 6.66
CA GLU A 261 10.25 -11.55 7.66
C GLU A 261 9.33 -12.67 8.19
N LEU A 262 8.74 -13.46 7.27
CA LEU A 262 7.80 -14.54 7.59
C LEU A 262 8.41 -15.95 7.50
N GLU A 263 9.64 -16.06 7.03
CA GLU A 263 10.41 -17.31 6.95
C GLU A 263 11.84 -17.12 7.48
N PRO A 264 12.51 -18.20 7.95
CA PRO A 264 13.83 -18.08 8.54
C PRO A 264 14.85 -17.49 7.56
N ILE A 265 15.44 -16.36 7.94
CA ILE A 265 16.51 -15.73 7.19
C ILE A 265 17.76 -16.60 7.37
N ARG A 266 18.25 -17.18 6.27
CA ARG A 266 19.57 -17.82 6.21
C ARG A 266 20.51 -16.90 5.42
N SER A 267 21.82 -17.04 5.63
CA SER A 267 22.85 -16.16 5.05
C SER A 267 22.80 -16.01 3.52
N ASN A 268 22.08 -16.90 2.83
CA ASN A 268 21.92 -16.95 1.39
C ASN A 268 20.51 -16.57 0.88
N TYR A 269 19.57 -16.15 1.75
CA TYR A 269 18.19 -15.97 1.33
C TYR A 269 17.40 -15.00 2.22
N SER A 270 16.90 -13.93 1.59
CA SER A 270 15.90 -13.01 2.13
C SER A 270 14.73 -12.90 1.14
N GLN A 271 13.51 -12.87 1.67
CA GLN A 271 12.30 -12.75 0.86
C GLN A 271 12.10 -11.29 0.44
N LEU A 272 12.52 -10.93 -0.77
CA LEU A 272 12.25 -9.62 -1.38
C LEU A 272 10.91 -9.64 -2.13
N ASP A 273 10.06 -8.65 -1.85
CA ASP A 273 8.68 -8.63 -2.38
C ASP A 273 8.62 -8.64 -3.92
N GLU A 274 9.44 -7.81 -4.59
CA GLU A 274 9.43 -7.71 -6.06
C GLU A 274 9.90 -9.01 -6.73
N VAL A 275 10.81 -9.74 -6.08
CA VAL A 275 11.30 -11.04 -6.56
C VAL A 275 10.20 -12.10 -6.42
N ASP A 276 9.49 -12.12 -5.29
CA ASP A 276 8.39 -13.07 -5.07
C ASP A 276 7.17 -12.76 -5.97
N MET A 277 6.86 -11.48 -6.19
CA MET A 277 5.82 -11.06 -7.13
C MET A 277 6.19 -11.36 -8.59
N GLY A 278 7.48 -11.37 -8.92
CA GLY A 278 8.02 -11.48 -10.28
C GLY A 278 7.78 -10.21 -11.12
N MET A 279 7.68 -9.06 -10.47
CA MET A 279 7.46 -7.74 -11.08
C MET A 279 7.84 -6.64 -10.09
N THR A 280 8.34 -5.52 -10.60
CA THR A 280 8.66 -4.36 -9.75
C THR A 280 7.40 -3.55 -9.44
N TYR A 281 7.45 -2.74 -8.38
CA TYR A 281 6.38 -1.80 -8.06
C TYR A 281 6.17 -0.77 -9.18
N GLU A 282 7.24 -0.38 -9.89
CA GLU A 282 7.13 0.50 -11.07
C GLU A 282 6.31 -0.15 -12.18
N GLU A 283 6.59 -1.42 -12.48
CA GLU A 283 5.82 -2.17 -13.48
C GLU A 283 4.35 -2.31 -13.05
N LEU A 284 4.09 -2.58 -11.76
CA LEU A 284 2.74 -2.70 -11.21
C LEU A 284 1.92 -1.42 -11.38
N SER A 285 2.48 -0.25 -11.06
CA SER A 285 1.76 1.01 -11.23
C SER A 285 1.47 1.29 -12.71
N VAL A 286 2.38 0.93 -13.63
CA VAL A 286 2.12 1.00 -15.09
C VAL A 286 0.99 0.06 -15.50
N TYR A 287 0.99 -1.20 -15.04
CA TYR A 287 -0.10 -2.14 -15.33
C TYR A 287 -1.43 -1.64 -14.79
N GLY A 288 -1.46 -1.08 -13.57
CA GLY A 288 -2.64 -0.50 -12.93
C GLY A 288 -3.25 0.63 -13.76
N ARG A 289 -2.43 1.61 -14.15
CA ARG A 289 -2.87 2.74 -14.99
C ARG A 289 -3.35 2.26 -16.36
N LEU A 290 -2.62 1.36 -17.03
CA LEU A 290 -3.06 0.79 -18.32
C LEU A 290 -4.39 0.05 -18.20
N ARG A 291 -4.54 -0.79 -17.17
CA ARG A 291 -5.74 -1.58 -16.93
C ARG A 291 -6.97 -0.72 -16.62
N LYS A 292 -6.84 0.27 -15.74
CA LYS A 292 -7.99 1.02 -15.19
C LYS A 292 -8.25 2.33 -15.93
N ILE A 293 -7.23 3.15 -16.14
CA ILE A 293 -7.37 4.47 -16.78
C ILE A 293 -7.49 4.30 -18.31
N PHE A 294 -6.57 3.56 -18.91
CA PHE A 294 -6.56 3.31 -20.36
C PHE A 294 -7.39 2.11 -20.80
N ARG A 295 -8.08 1.45 -19.86
CA ARG A 295 -9.03 0.34 -20.08
C ARG A 295 -8.44 -0.83 -20.89
N CYS A 296 -7.15 -1.07 -20.75
CA CYS A 296 -6.47 -2.14 -21.47
C CYS A 296 -6.75 -3.52 -20.84
N GLY A 297 -7.30 -4.44 -21.64
CA GLY A 297 -7.20 -5.89 -21.39
C GLY A 297 -5.83 -6.44 -21.81
N PRO A 298 -5.59 -7.77 -21.73
CA PRO A 298 -4.28 -8.36 -21.95
C PRO A 298 -3.65 -8.00 -23.30
N VAL A 299 -4.39 -8.17 -24.40
CA VAL A 299 -3.88 -7.93 -25.77
C VAL A 299 -3.55 -6.45 -25.99
N SER A 300 -4.43 -5.53 -25.57
CA SER A 300 -4.18 -4.08 -25.68
C SER A 300 -3.03 -3.61 -24.80
N MET A 301 -2.88 -4.20 -23.60
CA MET A 301 -1.77 -3.88 -22.70
C MET A 301 -0.45 -4.33 -23.32
N PHE A 302 -0.39 -5.56 -23.84
CA PHE A 302 0.75 -6.07 -24.59
C PHE A 302 1.18 -5.13 -25.72
N LYS A 303 0.25 -4.77 -26.63
CA LYS A 303 0.55 -3.86 -27.74
C LYS A 303 1.10 -2.51 -27.27
N ASN A 304 0.50 -1.94 -26.21
CA ASN A 304 0.94 -0.67 -25.65
C ASN A 304 2.35 -0.77 -25.07
N LEU A 305 2.64 -1.85 -24.35
CA LEU A 305 3.93 -2.06 -23.71
C LEU A 305 5.03 -2.44 -24.70
N CYS A 306 4.74 -3.13 -25.79
CA CYS A 306 5.71 -3.33 -26.87
C CYS A 306 6.21 -1.99 -27.43
N TYR A 307 5.32 -1.00 -27.57
CA TYR A 307 5.73 0.34 -27.99
C TYR A 307 6.52 1.07 -26.89
N ARG A 308 6.03 1.05 -25.64
CA ARG A 308 6.66 1.78 -24.52
C ARG A 308 8.00 1.19 -24.05
N TRP A 309 8.14 -0.12 -24.13
CA TRP A 309 9.29 -0.87 -23.61
C TRP A 309 10.14 -1.50 -24.70
N GLY A 310 9.84 -1.26 -25.98
CA GLY A 310 10.55 -1.89 -27.11
C GLY A 310 12.05 -1.59 -27.16
N SER A 311 12.52 -0.52 -26.51
CA SER A 311 13.96 -0.24 -26.35
C SER A 311 14.67 -1.07 -25.28
N ARG A 312 13.92 -1.68 -24.36
CA ARG A 312 14.45 -2.40 -23.17
C ARG A 312 13.99 -3.85 -23.05
N SER A 313 13.00 -4.28 -23.84
CA SER A 313 12.42 -5.62 -23.77
C SER A 313 11.91 -6.07 -25.13
N SER A 314 12.18 -7.33 -25.45
CA SER A 314 11.64 -8.01 -26.63
C SER A 314 10.12 -8.20 -26.53
N PRO A 315 9.41 -8.40 -27.66
CA PRO A 315 8.00 -8.74 -27.65
C PRO A 315 7.70 -9.96 -26.77
N LEU A 316 8.55 -11.00 -26.80
CA LEU A 316 8.37 -12.20 -25.97
C LEU A 316 8.42 -11.87 -24.46
N GLU A 317 9.39 -11.08 -24.01
CA GLU A 317 9.49 -10.68 -22.59
C GLU A 317 8.30 -9.83 -22.14
N VAL A 318 7.82 -8.92 -23.01
CA VAL A 318 6.61 -8.14 -22.72
C VAL A 318 5.38 -9.04 -22.62
N ALA A 319 5.27 -10.03 -23.52
CA ALA A 319 4.18 -11.01 -23.48
C ALA A 319 4.18 -11.80 -22.17
N ASP A 320 5.33 -12.29 -21.73
CA ASP A 320 5.46 -13.05 -20.48
C ASP A 320 5.09 -12.20 -19.27
N LYS A 321 5.57 -10.96 -19.21
CA LYS A 321 5.22 -10.00 -18.15
C LYS A 321 3.71 -9.72 -18.09
N VAL A 322 3.07 -9.44 -19.22
CA VAL A 322 1.62 -9.18 -19.29
C VAL A 322 0.82 -10.42 -18.90
N LYS A 323 1.20 -11.60 -19.40
CA LYS A 323 0.53 -12.86 -19.04
C LYS A 323 0.66 -13.16 -17.56
N HIS A 324 1.84 -12.95 -16.98
CA HIS A 324 2.11 -13.12 -15.57
C HIS A 324 1.25 -12.18 -14.72
N PHE A 325 1.20 -10.89 -15.05
CA PHE A 325 0.32 -9.92 -14.39
C PHE A 325 -1.16 -10.35 -14.42
N PHE A 326 -1.73 -10.64 -15.59
CA PHE A 326 -3.15 -11.00 -15.69
C PHE A 326 -3.49 -12.34 -15.03
N LYS A 327 -2.60 -13.33 -15.08
CA LYS A 327 -2.75 -14.59 -14.33
C LYS A 327 -2.90 -14.31 -12.84
N TYR A 328 -1.98 -13.56 -12.26
CA TYR A 328 -1.99 -13.32 -10.83
C TYR A 328 -3.07 -12.34 -10.35
N TYR A 329 -3.34 -11.29 -11.13
CA TYR A 329 -4.50 -10.43 -10.94
C TYR A 329 -5.78 -11.25 -10.86
N SER A 330 -5.98 -12.18 -11.82
CA SER A 330 -7.23 -12.94 -11.92
C SER A 330 -7.41 -14.00 -10.83
N ILE A 331 -6.36 -14.76 -10.46
CA ILE A 331 -6.49 -15.76 -9.37
C ILE A 331 -6.65 -15.11 -8.01
N ASN A 332 -6.11 -13.91 -7.80
CA ASN A 332 -6.17 -13.22 -6.53
C ASN A 332 -7.32 -12.22 -6.41
N ARG A 333 -8.10 -11.97 -7.49
CA ARG A 333 -9.16 -10.95 -7.45
C ARG A 333 -10.19 -11.17 -6.36
N HIS A 334 -10.45 -12.42 -6.00
CA HIS A 334 -11.33 -12.76 -4.88
C HIS A 334 -10.90 -12.16 -3.53
N LYS A 335 -9.62 -11.79 -3.34
CA LYS A 335 -9.14 -11.09 -2.15
C LYS A 335 -9.69 -9.66 -2.08
N MET A 336 -9.86 -8.99 -3.22
CA MET A 336 -10.38 -7.62 -3.28
C MET A 336 -11.83 -7.49 -2.81
N THR A 337 -12.61 -8.57 -2.92
CA THR A 337 -14.02 -8.59 -2.48
C THR A 337 -14.19 -8.43 -0.96
N VAL A 338 -13.13 -8.70 -0.20
CA VAL A 338 -13.12 -8.60 1.27
C VAL A 338 -12.02 -7.66 1.75
N MET A 339 -11.49 -6.82 0.86
CA MET A 339 -10.42 -5.91 1.23
C MET A 339 -10.95 -4.80 2.11
N THR A 340 -10.11 -4.34 3.05
CA THR A 340 -10.44 -3.22 3.93
C THR A 340 -10.83 -1.98 3.12
N PRO A 341 -11.93 -1.29 3.47
CA PRO A 341 -12.28 0.00 2.88
C PRO A 341 -11.14 1.00 3.03
N SER A 342 -10.75 1.64 1.92
CA SER A 342 -9.61 2.55 1.90
C SER A 342 -9.99 3.99 1.57
N TYR A 343 -9.17 4.93 2.03
CA TYR A 343 -9.14 6.28 1.47
C TYR A 343 -8.95 6.19 -0.06
N HIS A 344 -9.63 7.05 -0.82
CA HIS A 344 -9.51 7.09 -2.28
C HIS A 344 -8.53 8.18 -2.70
N ALA A 345 -7.49 7.82 -3.45
CA ALA A 345 -6.49 8.76 -3.96
C ALA A 345 -6.22 8.48 -5.44
N GLU A 346 -5.66 7.31 -5.75
CA GLU A 346 -5.31 6.94 -7.11
C GLU A 346 -6.50 6.62 -8.01
N SER A 347 -6.52 7.22 -9.20
CA SER A 347 -7.55 7.00 -10.24
C SER A 347 -7.47 5.61 -10.89
N TYR A 348 -6.53 4.75 -10.47
CA TYR A 348 -6.44 3.36 -10.90
C TYR A 348 -6.72 2.33 -9.80
N SER A 349 -7.31 2.75 -8.68
CA SER A 349 -7.64 1.87 -7.55
C SER A 349 -8.40 0.60 -7.99
N PRO A 350 -8.02 -0.59 -7.46
CA PRO A 350 -8.70 -1.86 -7.73
C PRO A 350 -9.90 -2.11 -6.81
N GLU A 351 -10.30 -1.14 -5.97
CA GLU A 351 -11.39 -1.25 -4.98
C GLU A 351 -12.71 -1.74 -5.60
N ASP A 352 -13.27 -2.83 -5.08
CA ASP A 352 -14.36 -3.58 -5.73
C ASP A 352 -15.77 -3.17 -5.27
N ASN A 353 -15.92 -2.48 -4.13
CA ASN A 353 -17.23 -2.13 -3.60
C ASN A 353 -17.87 -0.96 -4.36
N ARG A 354 -17.08 -0.01 -4.88
CA ARG A 354 -17.59 1.22 -5.47
C ARG A 354 -16.89 1.61 -6.77
N PHE A 355 -15.56 1.53 -6.82
CA PHE A 355 -14.81 2.18 -7.90
C PHE A 355 -14.51 1.28 -9.11
N ASP A 356 -14.18 0.01 -8.88
CA ASP A 356 -13.73 -0.94 -9.90
C ASP A 356 -14.50 -2.26 -9.85
N LEU A 357 -15.79 -2.19 -10.18
CA LEU A 357 -16.67 -3.35 -10.24
C LEU A 357 -16.18 -4.35 -11.30
N ARG A 358 -15.80 -5.56 -10.87
CA ARG A 358 -15.23 -6.61 -11.74
C ARG A 358 -15.72 -8.00 -11.34
N GLN A 359 -15.52 -8.98 -12.22
CA GLN A 359 -15.66 -10.38 -11.83
C GLN A 359 -14.59 -10.74 -10.79
N PHE A 360 -14.85 -11.75 -9.95
CA PHE A 360 -13.85 -12.31 -9.05
C PHE A 360 -13.60 -13.81 -9.29
N LEU A 361 -14.41 -14.43 -10.16
CA LEU A 361 -14.22 -15.78 -10.67
C LEU A 361 -13.88 -15.70 -12.17
N TYR A 362 -12.58 -15.63 -12.47
CA TYR A 362 -12.07 -15.58 -13.84
C TYR A 362 -11.62 -16.95 -14.33
N ASN A 363 -11.67 -17.16 -15.65
CA ASN A 363 -10.81 -18.16 -16.28
C ASN A 363 -9.37 -17.60 -16.34
N ALA A 364 -8.58 -17.88 -15.31
CA ALA A 364 -7.22 -17.36 -15.15
C ALA A 364 -6.19 -17.84 -16.20
N ARG A 365 -6.59 -18.75 -17.10
CA ARG A 365 -5.77 -19.16 -18.26
C ARG A 365 -5.86 -18.16 -19.42
N TRP A 366 -6.89 -17.30 -19.45
CA TRP A 366 -7.10 -16.29 -20.50
C TRP A 366 -6.88 -16.84 -21.93
N PRO A 367 -7.51 -17.97 -22.32
CA PRO A 367 -7.07 -18.77 -23.45
C PRO A 367 -7.06 -18.00 -24.79
N TYR A 368 -8.13 -17.25 -25.06
CA TYR A 368 -8.23 -16.44 -26.28
C TYR A 368 -7.19 -15.31 -26.29
N GLN A 369 -7.11 -14.55 -25.19
CA GLN A 369 -6.26 -13.37 -25.10
C GLN A 369 -4.78 -13.74 -25.14
N PHE A 370 -4.39 -14.82 -24.45
CA PHE A 370 -3.00 -15.27 -24.43
C PHE A 370 -2.58 -15.90 -25.76
N SER A 371 -3.46 -16.67 -26.40
CA SER A 371 -3.23 -17.15 -27.79
C SER A 371 -3.05 -15.98 -28.75
N LYS A 372 -3.86 -14.92 -28.62
CA LYS A 372 -3.73 -13.76 -29.49
C LYS A 372 -2.43 -12.98 -29.26
N ILE A 373 -1.93 -12.92 -28.03
CA ILE A 373 -0.60 -12.38 -27.74
C ILE A 373 0.47 -13.23 -28.43
N ASP A 374 0.38 -14.56 -28.36
CA ASP A 374 1.35 -15.46 -28.99
C ASP A 374 1.40 -15.35 -30.52
N GLU A 375 0.25 -15.14 -31.16
CA GLU A 375 0.18 -14.82 -32.59
C GLU A 375 0.91 -13.50 -32.91
N LEU A 376 0.66 -12.44 -32.13
CA LEU A 376 1.28 -11.14 -32.34
C LEU A 376 2.80 -11.15 -32.10
N VAL A 377 3.28 -11.92 -31.12
CA VAL A 377 4.72 -12.11 -30.90
C VAL A 377 5.37 -12.73 -32.13
N LYS A 378 4.76 -13.77 -32.71
CA LYS A 378 5.26 -14.40 -33.95
C LYS A 378 5.26 -13.46 -35.15
N GLU A 379 4.23 -12.61 -35.27
CA GLU A 379 4.16 -11.58 -36.32
C GLU A 379 5.32 -10.58 -36.17
N LEU A 380 5.56 -10.07 -34.96
CA LEU A 380 6.62 -9.10 -34.67
C LEU A 380 8.04 -9.68 -34.79
N ASP A 381 8.23 -10.95 -34.41
CA ASP A 381 9.51 -11.64 -34.57
C ASP A 381 9.76 -12.02 -36.05
N GLY A 382 8.70 -12.27 -36.82
CA GLY A 382 8.75 -12.57 -38.26
C GLY A 382 9.12 -11.37 -39.13
N GLU A 383 8.89 -10.14 -38.67
CA GLU A 383 9.29 -8.90 -39.36
C GLU A 383 10.80 -8.59 -39.25
N VAL A 384 11.58 -9.40 -38.53
CA VAL A 384 13.06 -9.24 -38.38
C VAL A 384 13.85 -10.10 -39.39
N ALA A 385 13.20 -10.80 -40.33
CA ALA A 385 13.88 -11.51 -41.41
C ALA A 385 14.05 -10.63 -42.67
N PHE A 386 15.21 -9.96 -42.74
CA PHE A 386 15.86 -9.31 -43.91
C PHE A 386 15.04 -8.37 -44.81
N GLY A 387 15.33 -7.08 -44.66
CA GLY A 387 15.55 -6.19 -45.81
C GLY A 387 16.90 -5.51 -45.61
N GLU A 388 17.92 -5.87 -46.41
CA GLU A 388 19.11 -5.04 -46.55
C GLU A 388 18.65 -3.65 -47.02
N THR A 389 18.70 -2.67 -46.12
CA THR A 389 18.49 -1.27 -46.50
C THR A 389 19.67 -0.85 -47.38
N SER A 390 19.41 -0.67 -48.65
CA SER A 390 20.32 0.03 -49.57
C SER A 390 20.56 1.45 -49.07
N ASP A 391 21.78 1.95 -49.28
CA ASP A 391 22.30 3.25 -48.80
C ASP A 391 21.55 4.51 -49.28
N GLN A 392 20.36 4.40 -49.89
CA GLN A 392 19.64 5.53 -50.47
C GLN A 392 18.63 6.21 -49.53
N ASP A 393 18.17 5.58 -48.43
CA ASP A 393 17.14 6.16 -47.56
C ASP A 393 17.68 7.00 -46.38
N ARG A 394 19.01 7.09 -46.19
CA ARG A 394 19.62 7.92 -45.14
C ARG A 394 19.54 9.43 -45.39
N SER A 395 19.00 9.88 -46.52
CA SER A 395 19.00 11.31 -46.90
C SER A 395 17.68 12.08 -46.66
N ARG A 396 16.62 11.44 -46.15
CA ARG A 396 15.30 12.10 -45.98
C ARG A 396 14.81 12.31 -44.55
N ALA A 397 15.57 11.93 -43.53
CA ALA A 397 15.13 12.00 -42.13
C ALA A 397 15.61 13.25 -41.36
N ASN A 398 15.90 14.37 -42.03
CA ASN A 398 16.19 15.63 -41.36
C ASN A 398 15.07 16.65 -41.62
N GLY A 399 14.18 16.75 -40.64
CA GLY A 399 13.25 17.86 -40.49
C GLY A 399 11.79 17.42 -40.52
N VAL A 400 11.22 17.13 -39.35
CA VAL A 400 10.00 17.76 -38.81
C VAL A 400 9.90 17.32 -37.34
N GLY A 401 10.12 18.25 -36.41
CA GLY A 401 9.76 18.06 -35.01
C GLY A 401 8.25 18.26 -34.85
N MET A 402 7.55 17.28 -34.27
CA MET A 402 6.15 17.44 -33.89
C MET A 402 6.02 17.48 -32.38
N GLY A 403 5.56 18.64 -31.90
CA GLY A 403 5.31 18.95 -30.52
C GLY A 403 4.11 18.20 -29.94
N VAL A 404 4.18 18.02 -28.62
CA VAL A 404 3.15 17.48 -27.76
C VAL A 404 1.98 18.46 -27.70
N VAL A 405 0.77 18.04 -28.11
CA VAL A 405 -0.46 18.80 -27.88
C VAL A 405 -1.02 18.41 -26.51
N ALA A 406 -0.94 19.35 -25.57
CA ALA A 406 -1.64 19.27 -24.29
C ALA A 406 -3.15 19.40 -24.53
N ALA A 407 -3.92 18.48 -23.96
CA ALA A 407 -5.37 18.55 -23.94
C ALA A 407 -5.81 19.64 -22.94
N GLY A 408 -6.46 20.70 -23.43
CA GLY A 408 -7.09 21.71 -22.57
C GLY A 408 -7.04 23.12 -23.13
N SER A 409 -7.76 23.40 -24.21
CA SER A 409 -8.24 24.76 -24.48
C SER A 409 -9.67 24.67 -25.01
N GLY A 410 -10.60 25.17 -24.20
CA GLY A 410 -11.98 25.36 -24.62
C GLY A 410 -12.06 26.52 -25.60
N ASP A 411 -12.41 26.22 -26.84
CA ASP A 411 -12.87 27.22 -27.80
C ASP A 411 -14.22 26.75 -28.39
N PRO A 412 -15.34 27.43 -28.08
CA PRO A 412 -16.68 27.01 -28.49
C PRO A 412 -17.05 27.44 -29.93
N LYS A 413 -16.09 27.54 -30.87
CA LYS A 413 -16.37 27.98 -32.26
C LYS A 413 -15.87 27.07 -33.38
N SER A 414 -15.54 25.80 -33.12
CA SER A 414 -15.28 24.82 -34.18
C SER A 414 -16.53 23.98 -34.50
N GLY A 415 -17.45 24.57 -35.25
CA GLY A 415 -18.63 23.87 -35.77
C GLY A 415 -19.38 24.66 -36.82
N LEU A 416 -18.96 24.52 -38.08
CA LEU A 416 -19.81 24.55 -39.28
C LEU A 416 -19.28 23.51 -40.27
#